data_AF-A0A1M6PFR7-F1
#
_entry.id   AF-A0A1M6PFR7-F1
#
_cell.length_a   1.000
_cell.length_b   1.000
_cell.length_c   1.000
_cell.angle_alpha   90.00
_cell.angle_beta   90.00
_cell.angle_gamma   90.00
#
_symmetry.space_group_name_H-M   'P 1'
#
loop_
_entity.id
_entity.type
_entity.pdbx_description
1 polymer ?
#
loop_
_entity_poly.entity_id
_entity_poly.type
_entity_poly.pdbx_seq_one_letter_code
_entity_poly.pdbx_strand_id
1 'polypeptide(L)'
;MDNGRLRIGTKREERKAFTYSTRFDGTVTVYITVPAIEELSVSGSGQLKTEGDLKAEALSLGVSGSGQLTVPKLTADKLQSTVSGSGEITVAGTCPQHEARISGSGNVRASDLRTEASAIRISGSGDGRLYARRSLEASIAGSGDVYVRGGANVKSKIAGRGRVHQE
;
A
#
# COMPACT_ATOMS: atom_id res chain seq x y z
N MET A 1 10.71 -20.94 -2.36
CA MET A 1 9.77 -20.33 -3.32
C MET A 1 8.77 -21.38 -3.69
N ASP A 2 7.49 -21.01 -3.79
CA ASP A 2 6.41 -21.92 -4.21
C ASP A 2 5.51 -21.16 -5.19
N ASN A 3 5.29 -21.72 -6.39
CA ASN A 3 4.51 -21.11 -7.47
C ASN A 3 4.86 -19.62 -7.75
N GLY A 4 6.16 -19.30 -7.87
CA GLY A 4 6.62 -17.93 -8.13
C GLY A 4 6.60 -17.00 -6.91
N ARG A 5 6.13 -17.46 -5.74
CA ARG A 5 6.08 -16.67 -4.51
C ARG A 5 7.25 -16.97 -3.58
N LEU A 6 7.98 -15.94 -3.20
CA LEU A 6 8.93 -15.98 -2.09
C LEU A 6 8.23 -15.53 -0.81
N ARG A 7 8.34 -16.32 0.26
CA ARG A 7 7.83 -15.99 1.59
C ARG A 7 8.98 -16.02 2.57
N ILE A 8 9.14 -14.93 3.32
CA ILE A 8 10.12 -14.80 4.39
C ILE A 8 9.34 -14.51 5.67
N GLY A 9 9.56 -15.33 6.70
CA GLY A 9 8.85 -15.22 7.97
C GLY A 9 9.35 -16.27 8.95
N THR A 10 8.84 -16.20 10.18
CA THR A 10 9.17 -17.18 11.21
C THR A 10 8.59 -18.55 10.85
N LYS A 11 9.38 -19.60 11.06
CA LYS A 11 8.88 -20.98 10.95
C LYS A 11 7.91 -21.22 12.10
N ARG A 12 6.65 -21.48 11.79
CA ARG A 12 5.66 -21.89 12.79
C ARG A 12 5.93 -23.35 13.15
N GLU A 13 6.44 -23.62 14.35
CA GLU A 13 6.49 -25.00 14.86
C GLU A 13 5.10 -25.41 15.38
N GLU A 14 4.60 -26.56 14.94
CA GLU A 14 3.26 -27.09 15.24
C GLU A 14 3.08 -27.57 16.70
N ARG A 15 3.97 -27.25 17.63
CA ARG A 15 3.87 -27.74 19.02
C ARG A 15 4.03 -26.63 20.05
N LYS A 16 2.89 -26.07 20.46
CA LYS A 16 2.38 -25.97 21.86
C LYS A 16 1.44 -24.77 21.98
N ALA A 17 0.19 -25.07 22.31
CA ALA A 17 -0.72 -24.11 22.92
C ALA A 17 -0.08 -23.55 24.22
N PHE A 18 -0.41 -22.30 24.54
CA PHE A 18 0.18 -21.42 25.58
C PHE A 18 1.45 -20.65 25.17
N THR A 19 1.21 -19.41 24.76
CA THR A 19 2.03 -18.20 25.03
C THR A 19 3.55 -18.39 25.03
N TYR A 20 4.13 -18.55 23.85
CA TYR A 20 5.50 -18.10 23.60
C TYR A 20 5.47 -17.15 22.43
N SER A 21 5.53 -15.85 22.73
CA SER A 21 6.08 -14.89 21.77
C SER A 21 7.48 -15.40 21.43
N THR A 22 7.70 -15.87 20.20
CA THR A 22 9.05 -16.06 19.65
C THR A 22 9.71 -14.69 19.59
N ARG A 23 10.24 -14.23 20.73
CA ARG A 23 10.98 -12.99 20.85
C ARG A 23 12.36 -13.25 20.26
N PHE A 24 12.48 -12.93 18.99
CA PHE A 24 13.75 -12.66 18.37
C PHE A 24 14.04 -11.17 18.63
N ASP A 25 15.10 -10.85 19.35
CA ASP A 25 15.50 -9.50 19.73
C ASP A 25 16.46 -8.85 18.71
N GLY A 26 16.96 -9.63 17.75
CA GLY A 26 17.80 -9.17 16.66
C GLY A 26 17.04 -8.50 15.52
N THR A 27 17.72 -7.60 14.81
CA THR A 27 17.24 -7.13 13.51
C THR A 27 17.56 -8.18 12.45
N VAL A 28 16.57 -8.53 11.62
CA VAL A 28 16.78 -9.37 10.44
C VAL A 28 16.67 -8.50 9.20
N THR A 29 17.75 -8.39 8.44
CA THR A 29 17.76 -7.70 7.14
C THR A 29 17.93 -8.73 6.03
N VAL A 30 17.05 -8.69 5.04
CA VAL A 30 17.09 -9.61 3.90
C VAL A 30 17.15 -8.79 2.61
N TYR A 31 18.14 -9.08 1.77
CA TYR A 31 18.29 -8.52 0.43
C TYR A 31 17.81 -9.54 -0.60
N ILE A 32 16.98 -9.08 -1.53
CA ILE A 32 16.35 -9.93 -2.54
C ILE A 32 16.47 -9.23 -3.88
N THR A 33 16.93 -9.96 -4.89
CA THR A 33 16.91 -9.52 -6.28
C THR A 33 16.03 -10.48 -7.07
N VAL A 34 15.10 -9.92 -7.85
CA VAL A 34 14.19 -10.68 -8.72
C VAL A 34 14.17 -10.04 -10.11
N PRO A 35 14.01 -10.82 -11.18
CA PRO A 35 13.95 -10.29 -12.54
C PRO A 35 12.63 -9.53 -12.82
N ALA A 36 11.54 -9.94 -12.17
CA ALA A 36 10.22 -9.33 -12.29
C ALA A 36 9.46 -9.49 -10.96
N ILE A 37 8.51 -8.59 -10.71
CA ILE A 37 7.69 -8.62 -9.50
C ILE A 37 6.26 -8.19 -9.82
N GLU A 38 5.30 -8.93 -9.29
CA GLU A 38 3.86 -8.66 -9.43
C GLU A 38 3.20 -8.32 -8.08
N GLU A 39 3.82 -8.73 -6.98
CA GLU A 39 3.31 -8.49 -5.62
C GLU A 39 4.45 -8.24 -4.64
N LEU A 40 4.33 -7.18 -3.84
CA LEU A 40 5.13 -6.93 -2.66
C LEU A 40 4.21 -6.79 -1.45
N SER A 41 4.41 -7.62 -0.43
CA SER A 41 3.55 -7.64 0.74
C SER A 41 4.33 -7.68 2.05
N VAL A 42 3.92 -6.88 3.03
CA VAL A 42 4.43 -6.92 4.40
C VAL A 42 3.30 -7.28 5.35
N SER A 43 3.53 -8.28 6.20
CA SER A 43 2.64 -8.63 7.32
C SER A 43 3.36 -8.43 8.65
N GLY A 44 2.68 -7.86 9.65
CA GLY A 44 3.24 -7.55 10.96
C GLY A 44 3.77 -6.11 11.04
N SER A 45 4.94 -5.93 11.65
CA SER A 45 5.57 -4.62 11.90
C SER A 45 6.85 -4.38 11.09
N GLY A 46 7.15 -5.26 10.12
CA GLY A 46 8.34 -5.18 9.30
C GLY A 46 8.34 -4.01 8.31
N GLN A 47 9.47 -3.83 7.65
CA GLN A 47 9.65 -2.83 6.59
C GLN A 47 10.11 -3.50 5.30
N LEU A 48 9.53 -3.10 4.17
CA LEU A 48 9.97 -3.48 2.83
C LEU A 48 10.26 -2.21 2.05
N LYS A 49 11.46 -2.12 1.50
CA LYS A 49 11.88 -1.02 0.64
C LYS A 49 12.45 -1.59 -0.64
N THR A 50 12.02 -1.08 -1.79
CA THR A 50 12.67 -1.40 -3.06
C THR A 50 13.85 -0.47 -3.30
N GLU A 51 14.89 -0.99 -3.93
CA GLU A 51 16.03 -0.23 -4.39
C GLU A 51 16.00 -0.12 -5.91
N GLY A 52 16.33 1.06 -6.44
CA GLY A 52 16.34 1.32 -7.88
C GLY A 52 14.95 1.48 -8.49
N ASP A 53 14.92 1.41 -9.83
CA ASP A 53 13.72 1.60 -10.64
C ASP A 53 12.97 0.27 -10.75
N LEU A 54 11.70 0.27 -10.34
CA LEU A 54 10.83 -0.89 -10.47
C LEU A 54 9.92 -0.74 -11.69
N LYS A 55 9.91 -1.74 -12.56
CA LYS A 55 9.05 -1.81 -13.75
C LYS A 55 8.13 -3.02 -13.67
N ALA A 56 6.84 -2.83 -13.93
CA ALA A 56 5.84 -3.90 -13.93
C ALA A 56 4.67 -3.53 -14.85
N GLU A 57 4.00 -4.50 -15.46
CA GLU A 57 2.72 -4.23 -16.13
C GLU A 57 1.63 -3.95 -15.07
N ALA A 58 1.48 -4.88 -14.13
CA ALA A 58 0.61 -4.76 -12.98
C ALA A 58 1.39 -5.06 -11.69
N LEU A 59 1.19 -4.26 -10.67
CA LEU A 59 1.82 -4.43 -9.36
C LEU A 59 0.80 -4.33 -8.23
N SER A 60 0.86 -5.27 -7.29
CA SER A 60 0.10 -5.24 -6.04
C SER A 60 1.02 -4.96 -4.85
N LEU A 61 0.72 -3.90 -4.09
CA LEU A 61 1.39 -3.55 -2.85
C LEU A 61 0.45 -3.82 -1.67
N GLY A 62 0.92 -4.57 -0.68
CA GLY A 62 0.12 -4.97 0.48
C GLY A 62 0.81 -4.69 1.81
N VAL A 63 0.09 -4.07 2.75
CA VAL A 63 0.51 -3.99 4.15
C VAL A 63 -0.62 -4.49 5.03
N SER A 64 -0.34 -5.51 5.83
CA SER A 64 -1.25 -6.04 6.86
C SER A 64 -0.59 -5.94 8.24
N GLY A 65 -1.17 -5.16 9.15
CA GLY A 65 -0.59 -4.84 10.45
C GLY A 65 -0.13 -3.38 10.54
N SER A 66 1.07 -3.16 11.07
CA SER A 66 1.62 -1.82 11.35
C SER A 66 2.94 -1.55 10.62
N GLY A 67 3.30 -2.43 9.67
CA GLY A 67 4.51 -2.33 8.88
C GLY A 67 4.48 -1.21 7.84
N GLN A 68 5.58 -1.09 7.10
CA GLN A 68 5.76 -0.07 6.07
C GLN A 68 6.26 -0.69 4.76
N LEU A 69 5.76 -0.18 3.64
CA LEU A 69 6.21 -0.56 2.30
C LEU A 69 6.55 0.71 1.52
N THR A 70 7.80 0.84 1.06
CA THR A 70 8.28 2.00 0.29
C THR A 70 8.77 1.60 -1.10
N VAL A 71 8.18 2.18 -2.14
CA VAL A 71 8.60 2.05 -3.55
C VAL A 71 8.92 3.44 -4.11
N PRO A 72 10.18 3.89 -4.07
CA PRO A 72 10.53 5.28 -4.40
C PRO A 72 10.46 5.60 -5.90
N LYS A 73 10.55 4.60 -6.79
CA LYS A 73 10.55 4.79 -8.25
C LYS A 73 9.85 3.64 -8.96
N LEU A 74 8.57 3.80 -9.24
CA LEU A 74 7.74 2.85 -9.98
C LEU A 74 7.46 3.34 -11.41
N THR A 75 7.51 2.44 -12.39
CA THR A 75 6.87 2.59 -13.70
C THR A 75 5.97 1.38 -13.91
N ALA A 76 4.66 1.58 -13.89
CA ALA A 76 3.72 0.48 -14.14
C ALA A 76 2.45 0.91 -14.87
N ASP A 77 1.76 -0.01 -15.54
CA ASP A 77 0.49 0.32 -16.20
C ASP A 77 -0.66 0.36 -15.18
N LYS A 78 -0.62 -0.55 -14.20
CA LYS A 78 -1.62 -0.69 -13.13
C LYS A 78 -0.95 -0.89 -11.78
N LEU A 79 -1.44 -0.16 -10.77
CA LEU A 79 -1.03 -0.32 -9.39
C LEU A 79 -2.24 -0.55 -8.49
N GLN A 80 -2.17 -1.56 -7.63
CA GLN A 80 -3.07 -1.71 -6.50
C GLN A 80 -2.29 -1.52 -5.19
N SER A 81 -2.78 -0.68 -4.29
CA SER A 81 -2.19 -0.49 -2.95
C SER A 81 -3.23 -0.80 -1.88
N THR A 82 -2.97 -1.81 -1.05
CA THR A 82 -3.90 -2.26 0.00
C THR A 82 -3.24 -2.16 1.37
N VAL A 83 -3.85 -1.38 2.28
CA VAL A 83 -3.48 -1.29 3.68
C VAL A 83 -4.61 -1.86 4.54
N SER A 84 -4.29 -2.81 5.41
CA SER A 84 -5.20 -3.37 6.40
C SER A 84 -4.54 -3.31 7.78
N GLY A 85 -5.06 -2.45 8.67
CA GLY A 85 -4.47 -2.16 9.97
C GLY A 85 -4.06 -0.69 10.09
N SER A 86 -2.86 -0.45 10.61
CA SER A 86 -2.33 0.88 10.91
C SER A 86 -1.01 1.19 10.19
N GLY A 87 -0.61 0.33 9.23
CA GLY A 87 0.62 0.48 8.47
C GLY A 87 0.55 1.53 7.37
N GLU A 88 1.61 1.61 6.57
CA GLU A 88 1.74 2.62 5.53
C GLU A 88 2.34 2.07 4.23
N ILE A 89 1.79 2.51 3.10
CA ILE A 89 2.41 2.35 1.79
C ILE A 89 2.83 3.74 1.29
N THR A 90 4.10 3.90 0.93
CA THR A 90 4.62 5.07 0.22
C THR A 90 5.11 4.65 -1.16
N VAL A 91 4.59 5.30 -2.22
CA VAL A 91 4.93 4.96 -3.61
C VAL A 91 5.03 6.23 -4.47
N ALA A 92 6.05 6.29 -5.32
CA ALA A 92 6.28 7.39 -6.24
C ALA A 92 6.68 6.87 -7.63
N GLY A 93 6.51 7.71 -8.67
CA GLY A 93 6.84 7.37 -10.05
C GLY A 93 5.69 7.66 -11.02
N THR A 94 5.42 6.74 -11.95
CA THR A 94 4.37 6.87 -12.96
C THR A 94 3.51 5.61 -13.03
N CYS A 95 2.19 5.79 -13.00
CA CYS A 95 1.24 4.71 -13.19
C CYS A 95 -0.11 5.22 -13.71
N PRO A 96 -0.51 4.95 -14.96
CA PRO A 96 -1.76 5.47 -15.51
C PRO A 96 -3.01 5.13 -14.67
N GLN A 97 -3.05 3.95 -14.05
CA GLN A 97 -4.18 3.47 -13.26
C GLN A 97 -3.77 3.04 -11.85
N HIS A 98 -4.28 3.74 -10.83
CA HIS A 98 -4.03 3.39 -9.43
C HIS A 98 -5.31 3.11 -8.66
N GLU A 99 -5.38 1.98 -7.96
CA GLU A 99 -6.42 1.69 -6.98
C GLU A 99 -5.83 1.56 -5.57
N ALA A 100 -6.28 2.41 -4.65
CA ALA A 100 -5.91 2.37 -3.24
C ALA A 100 -7.09 1.85 -2.38
N ARG A 101 -6.79 0.97 -1.44
CA ARG A 101 -7.76 0.46 -0.45
C ARG A 101 -7.15 0.55 0.94
N ILE A 102 -7.88 1.19 1.85
CA ILE A 102 -7.48 1.36 3.25
C ILE A 102 -8.59 0.80 4.13
N SER A 103 -8.25 -0.17 4.96
CA SER A 103 -9.11 -0.68 6.02
C SER A 103 -8.40 -0.52 7.37
N GLY A 104 -8.98 0.27 8.27
CA GLY A 104 -8.39 0.63 9.56
C GLY A 104 -7.93 2.09 9.61
N SER A 105 -6.72 2.31 10.15
CA SER A 105 -6.16 3.64 10.44
C SER A 105 -4.84 3.91 9.72
N GLY A 106 -4.44 3.01 8.81
CA GLY A 106 -3.21 3.13 8.03
C GLY A 106 -3.34 4.09 6.85
N ASN A 107 -2.23 4.36 6.16
CA ASN A 107 -2.15 5.41 5.15
C ASN A 107 -1.58 4.92 3.81
N VAL A 108 -2.03 5.56 2.73
CA VAL A 108 -1.38 5.45 1.40
C VAL A 108 -0.86 6.83 1.01
N ARG A 109 0.46 6.93 0.78
CA ARG A 109 1.17 8.12 0.31
C ARG A 109 1.64 7.91 -1.13
N ALA A 110 0.88 8.45 -2.07
CA ALA A 110 1.10 8.35 -3.51
C ALA A 110 0.93 9.71 -4.22
N SER A 111 1.15 10.82 -3.52
CA SER A 111 1.12 12.17 -4.13
C SER A 111 2.20 12.36 -5.21
N ASP A 112 3.29 11.59 -5.14
CA ASP A 112 4.39 11.61 -6.10
C ASP A 112 4.30 10.49 -7.15
N LEU A 113 3.18 9.75 -7.16
CA LEU A 113 2.86 8.77 -8.20
C LEU A 113 1.97 9.43 -9.25
N ARG A 114 2.53 9.80 -10.40
CA ARG A 114 1.77 10.45 -11.49
C ARG A 114 0.82 9.45 -12.15
N THR A 115 -0.47 9.63 -11.93
CA THR A 115 -1.55 8.82 -12.54
C THR A 115 -2.47 9.64 -13.44
N GLU A 116 -3.13 8.96 -14.39
CA GLU A 116 -4.21 9.54 -15.17
C GLU A 116 -5.55 9.36 -14.43
N ALA A 117 -5.80 8.15 -13.92
CA ALA A 117 -6.98 7.80 -13.15
C ALA A 117 -6.58 7.14 -11.82
N SER A 118 -7.17 7.62 -10.72
CA SER A 118 -7.04 7.02 -9.40
C SER A 118 -8.41 6.64 -8.83
N ALA A 119 -8.47 5.56 -8.08
CA ALA A 119 -9.61 5.19 -7.26
C ALA A 119 -9.15 4.92 -5.83
N ILE A 120 -9.93 5.35 -4.84
CA ILE A 120 -9.64 5.07 -3.44
C ILE A 120 -10.88 4.65 -2.67
N ARG A 121 -10.74 3.61 -1.86
CA ARG A 121 -11.74 3.19 -0.88
C ARG A 121 -11.14 3.20 0.52
N ILE A 122 -11.78 3.92 1.44
CA ILE A 122 -11.41 3.99 2.85
C ILE A 122 -12.55 3.42 3.68
N SER A 123 -12.23 2.47 4.54
CA SER A 123 -13.11 1.98 5.60
C SER A 123 -12.39 2.12 6.94
N GLY A 124 -12.74 3.14 7.71
CA GLY A 124 -12.08 3.49 8.97
C GLY A 124 -11.65 4.96 9.05
N SER A 125 -10.46 5.18 9.59
CA SER A 125 -9.94 6.52 9.93
C SER A 125 -8.60 6.83 9.27
N GLY A 126 -8.11 5.96 8.37
CA GLY A 126 -6.86 6.16 7.66
C GLY A 126 -6.98 7.11 6.48
N ASP A 127 -5.86 7.69 6.03
CA ASP A 127 -5.84 8.73 5.01
C ASP A 127 -5.18 8.29 3.70
N GLY A 128 -5.69 8.82 2.59
CA GLY A 128 -5.10 8.63 1.27
C GLY A 128 -4.58 9.93 0.69
N ARG A 129 -3.32 9.97 0.28
CA ARG A 129 -2.73 11.09 -0.47
C ARG A 129 -2.36 10.60 -1.86
N LEU A 130 -3.00 11.12 -2.89
CA LEU A 130 -2.90 10.62 -4.26
C LEU A 130 -2.58 11.76 -5.23
N TYR A 131 -2.19 11.38 -6.44
CA TYR A 131 -2.18 12.27 -7.60
C TYR A 131 -3.02 11.66 -8.70
N ALA A 132 -3.87 12.46 -9.35
CA ALA A 132 -4.62 12.06 -10.53
C ALA A 132 -4.81 13.26 -11.47
N ARG A 133 -4.60 13.04 -12.77
CA ARG A 133 -4.73 14.08 -13.78
C ARG A 133 -6.14 14.21 -14.37
N ARG A 134 -6.84 13.09 -14.61
CA ARG A 134 -8.14 13.09 -15.29
C ARG A 134 -9.29 12.83 -14.33
N SER A 135 -9.20 11.77 -13.54
CA SER A 135 -10.31 11.34 -12.69
C SER A 135 -9.85 10.76 -11.36
N LEU A 136 -10.60 11.11 -10.31
CA LEU A 136 -10.56 10.44 -9.02
C LEU A 136 -11.95 9.91 -8.65
N GLU A 137 -12.03 8.63 -8.34
CA GLU A 137 -13.18 8.03 -7.65
C GLU A 137 -12.84 7.77 -6.19
N ALA A 138 -13.51 8.45 -5.26
CA ALA A 138 -13.29 8.31 -3.82
C ALA A 138 -14.52 7.74 -3.12
N SER A 139 -14.35 6.69 -2.33
CA SER A 139 -15.39 6.17 -1.44
C SER A 139 -14.86 6.10 -0.02
N ILE A 140 -15.52 6.77 0.92
CA ILE A 140 -15.11 6.87 2.31
C ILE A 140 -16.25 6.39 3.20
N ALA A 141 -15.99 5.39 4.02
CA ALA A 141 -16.86 4.94 5.09
C ALA A 141 -16.12 5.10 6.43
N GLY A 142 -16.38 6.18 7.15
CA GLY A 142 -15.69 6.53 8.39
C GLY A 142 -15.23 7.99 8.44
N SER A 143 -14.02 8.21 8.97
CA SER A 143 -13.52 9.55 9.33
C SER A 143 -12.23 9.94 8.63
N GLY A 144 -11.66 9.06 7.79
CA GLY A 144 -10.42 9.34 7.07
C GLY A 144 -10.61 10.30 5.90
N ASP A 145 -9.54 10.96 5.49
CA ASP A 145 -9.52 11.98 4.44
C ASP A 145 -8.75 11.52 3.19
N VAL A 146 -9.16 12.05 2.05
CA VAL A 146 -8.47 11.87 0.77
C VAL A 146 -7.95 13.23 0.30
N TYR A 147 -6.67 13.29 0.01
CA TYR A 147 -6.00 14.46 -0.57
C TYR A 147 -5.57 14.10 -1.98
N VAL A 148 -5.94 14.90 -2.97
CA VAL A 148 -5.60 14.64 -4.38
C VAL A 148 -4.98 15.86 -5.04
N ARG A 149 -3.84 15.64 -5.70
CA ARG A 149 -3.18 16.60 -6.59
C ARG A 149 -3.47 16.28 -8.05
N GLY A 150 -3.25 17.26 -8.93
CA GLY A 150 -3.21 17.04 -10.39
C GLY A 150 -4.44 17.52 -11.16
N GLY A 151 -5.45 18.06 -10.47
CA GLY A 151 -6.61 18.71 -11.10
C GLY A 151 -7.66 17.75 -11.68
N ALA A 152 -7.70 16.50 -11.24
CA ALA A 152 -8.69 15.52 -11.69
C ALA A 152 -10.15 15.95 -11.40
N ASN A 153 -11.07 15.48 -12.25
CA ASN A 153 -12.49 15.47 -11.95
C ASN A 153 -12.77 14.47 -10.81
N VAL A 154 -13.29 14.95 -9.68
CA VAL A 154 -13.52 14.14 -8.48
C VAL A 154 -14.98 13.70 -8.41
N LYS A 155 -15.19 12.39 -8.29
CA LYS A 155 -16.46 11.79 -7.86
C LYS A 155 -16.27 11.18 -6.48
N SER A 156 -17.07 11.59 -5.51
CA SER A 156 -16.95 11.09 -4.14
C SER A 156 -18.27 10.55 -3.59
N LYS A 157 -18.17 9.51 -2.74
CA LYS A 157 -19.25 8.98 -1.91
C LYS A 157 -18.74 8.86 -0.48
N ILE A 158 -19.33 9.63 0.43
CA ILE A 158 -18.86 9.71 1.82
C ILE A 158 -20.01 9.31 2.75
N ALA A 159 -19.75 8.29 3.56
CA ALA A 159 -20.58 7.86 4.68
C ALA A 159 -19.78 8.04 5.97
N GLY A 160 -19.94 9.19 6.63
CA GLY A 160 -19.22 9.54 7.85
C GLY A 160 -18.75 10.99 7.86
N ARG A 161 -17.58 11.24 8.46
CA ARG A 161 -17.03 12.59 8.69
C ARG A 161 -15.81 12.95 7.84
N GLY A 162 -15.29 11.99 7.08
CA GLY A 162 -14.16 12.19 6.18
C GLY A 162 -14.46 13.14 5.02
N ARG A 163 -13.42 13.59 4.33
CA ARG A 163 -13.50 14.57 3.24
C ARG A 163 -12.58 14.22 2.08
N VAL A 164 -12.84 14.85 0.94
CA VAL A 164 -11.91 14.87 -0.19
C VAL A 164 -11.42 16.30 -0.40
N HIS A 165 -10.11 16.48 -0.37
CA HIS A 165 -9.40 17.73 -0.56
C HIS A 165 -8.69 17.72 -1.91
N GLN A 166 -8.93 18.74 -2.73
CA GLN A 166 -8.16 18.99 -3.94
C GLN A 166 -7.04 19.99 -3.62
N GLU A 167 -5.79 19.62 -3.96
CA GLU A 167 -4.57 20.42 -3.81
C GLU A 167 -4.03 20.90 -5.16
#